data_AF-A0A2X3DKD9-F1
#
_entry.id   AF-A0A2X3DKD9-F1
#
_cell.length_a   1.000
_cell.length_b   1.000
_cell.length_c   1.000
_cell.angle_alpha   90.00
_cell.angle_beta   90.00
_cell.angle_gamma   90.00
#
_symmetry.space_group_name_H-M   'P 1'
#
loop_
_entity.id
_entity.type
_entity.pdbx_description
1 polymer ?
#
loop_
_entity_poly.entity_id
_entity_poly.type
_entity_poly.pdbx_seq_one_letter_code
_entity_poly.pdbx_strand_id
1 'polypeptide(L)'
;MTVLSVEDLRISYRSRGEWREVVHNISFSIQRGEMLAFVGESGSGKTTTAQAIIGLLADNARRDAGRIVLNGEVISDWSDKRLNRLRGVSISLVRRIPVIRSTR
;
A
#
# COMPACT_ATOMS: atom_id res chain seq x y z
N MET A 1 -3.30 16.91 -12.99
CA MET A 1 -2.69 17.17 -11.68
C MET A 1 -2.59 15.85 -10.96
N THR A 2 -1.37 15.41 -10.66
CA THR A 2 -1.10 14.14 -9.99
C THR A 2 -1.61 14.19 -8.55
N VAL A 3 -2.42 13.20 -8.17
CA VAL A 3 -2.93 13.06 -6.81
C VAL A 3 -2.09 12.07 -6.03
N LEU A 4 -1.71 10.95 -6.65
CA LEU A 4 -0.83 9.95 -6.05
C LEU A 4 0.36 9.68 -6.98
N SER A 5 1.55 9.60 -6.43
CA SER A 5 2.73 9.09 -7.12
C SER A 5 3.45 8.09 -6.22
N VAL A 6 3.84 6.97 -6.81
CA VAL A 6 4.63 5.91 -6.20
C VAL A 6 5.89 5.78 -7.05
N GLU A 7 7.04 5.86 -6.41
CA GLU A 7 8.36 5.89 -7.07
C GLU A 7 9.23 4.79 -6.47
N ASP A 8 9.74 3.88 -7.29
CA ASP A 8 10.73 2.85 -6.95
C ASP A 8 10.38 2.00 -5.72
N LEU A 9 9.09 1.76 -5.49
CA LEU A 9 8.60 1.11 -4.28
C LEU A 9 9.08 -0.34 -4.20
N ARG A 10 9.75 -0.66 -3.09
CA ARG A 10 10.18 -2.02 -2.72
C ARG A 10 9.69 -2.38 -1.33
N ILE A 11 8.99 -3.50 -1.21
CA ILE A 11 8.43 -3.99 0.06
C ILE A 11 8.86 -5.43 0.28
N SER A 12 9.35 -5.72 1.49
CA SER A 12 9.68 -7.07 1.93
C SER A 12 8.85 -7.49 3.14
N TYR A 13 8.61 -8.80 3.23
CA TYR A 13 8.03 -9.45 4.41
C TYR A 13 9.06 -10.35 5.08
N ARG A 14 9.03 -10.41 6.40
CA ARG A 14 9.80 -11.35 7.20
C ARG A 14 9.03 -12.66 7.34
N SER A 15 9.66 -13.76 6.94
CA SER A 15 9.13 -15.12 7.08
C SER A 15 10.27 -16.07 7.42
N ARG A 16 10.06 -16.91 8.45
CA ARG A 16 11.07 -17.87 8.95
C ARG A 16 12.45 -17.24 9.20
N GLY A 17 12.47 -16.00 9.69
CA GLY A 17 13.69 -15.25 9.99
C GLY A 17 14.29 -14.49 8.81
N GLU A 18 13.93 -14.84 7.58
CA GLU A 18 14.44 -14.21 6.35
C GLU A 18 13.51 -13.11 5.82
N TRP A 19 14.09 -12.09 5.22
CA TRP A 19 13.35 -11.07 4.47
C TRP A 19 13.17 -11.53 3.02
N ARG A 20 11.95 -11.47 2.53
CA ARG A 20 11.60 -11.78 1.14
C ARG A 20 10.89 -10.58 0.53
N GLU A 21 11.44 -10.06 -0.55
CA GLU A 21 10.82 -9.00 -1.33
C GLU A 21 9.54 -9.52 -2.00
N VAL A 22 8.46 -8.75 -1.89
CA VAL A 22 7.13 -9.06 -2.42
C VAL A 22 6.68 -8.03 -3.46
N VAL A 23 7.19 -6.80 -3.37
CA VAL A 23 6.97 -5.75 -4.36
C VAL A 23 8.33 -5.32 -4.88
N HIS A 24 8.55 -5.49 -6.18
CA HIS A 24 9.84 -5.27 -6.83
C HIS A 24 9.83 -3.99 -7.66
N ASN A 25 10.38 -2.91 -7.10
CA ASN A 25 10.67 -1.64 -7.78
C ASN A 25 9.53 -1.15 -8.70
N ILE A 26 8.36 -0.87 -8.12
CA ILE A 26 7.22 -0.37 -8.90
C ILE A 26 7.14 1.16 -8.87
N SER A 27 6.82 1.74 -10.02
CA SER A 27 6.61 3.19 -10.18
C SER A 27 5.35 3.44 -10.99
N PHE A 28 4.45 4.29 -10.47
CA PHE A 28 3.24 4.71 -11.19
C PHE A 28 2.68 6.01 -10.59
N SER A 29 1.80 6.68 -11.34
CA SER A 29 1.09 7.87 -10.88
C SER A 29 -0.39 7.80 -11.21
N ILE A 30 -1.21 8.42 -10.38
CA ILE A 30 -2.65 8.55 -10.59
C ILE A 30 -2.99 10.04 -10.64
N GLN A 31 -3.59 10.47 -11.75
CA GLN A 31 -4.11 11.82 -11.93
C GLN A 31 -5.48 11.98 -11.24
N ARG A 32 -5.86 13.24 -10.99
CA ARG A 32 -7.22 13.55 -10.51
C ARG A 32 -8.26 13.02 -11.51
N GLY A 33 -9.19 12.20 -11.03
CA GLY A 33 -10.26 11.61 -11.84
C GLY A 33 -9.88 10.30 -12.53
N GLU A 34 -8.64 9.85 -12.39
CA GLU A 34 -8.16 8.58 -12.96
C GLU A 34 -8.47 7.40 -12.04
N MET A 35 -8.73 6.24 -12.63
CA MET A 35 -8.87 4.97 -11.94
C MET A 35 -7.75 4.03 -12.36
N LEU A 36 -7.02 3.51 -11.38
CA LEU A 36 -6.00 2.47 -11.57
C LEU A 36 -6.46 1.17 -10.92
N ALA A 37 -6.30 0.06 -11.65
CA ALA A 37 -6.61 -1.27 -11.16
C ALA A 37 -5.35 -2.15 -11.18
N PHE A 38 -5.08 -2.82 -10.07
CA PHE A 38 -4.07 -3.86 -10.01
C PHE A 38 -4.70 -5.21 -10.37
N VAL A 39 -4.17 -5.87 -11.39
CA VAL A 39 -4.62 -7.21 -11.84
C VAL A 39 -3.45 -8.18 -11.78
N GLY A 40 -3.69 -9.41 -11.35
CA GLY A 40 -2.68 -10.46 -11.25
C GLY A 40 -3.09 -11.58 -10.29
N GLU A 41 -2.28 -12.62 -10.22
CA GLU A 41 -2.54 -13.81 -9.39
C GLU A 41 -2.47 -13.52 -7.88
N SER A 42 -3.02 -14.43 -7.07
CA SER A 42 -2.86 -14.35 -5.62
C SER A 42 -1.37 -14.32 -5.25
N GLY A 43 -0.98 -13.41 -4.36
CA GLY A 43 0.42 -13.26 -3.94
C GLY A 43 1.29 -12.32 -4.78
N SER A 44 0.78 -11.75 -5.89
CA SER A 44 1.57 -10.86 -6.76
C SER A 44 1.86 -9.45 -6.20
N GLY A 45 1.69 -9.21 -4.89
CA GLY A 45 2.00 -7.92 -4.25
C GLY A 45 0.95 -6.81 -4.39
N LYS A 46 -0.25 -7.08 -4.95
CA LYS A 46 -1.33 -6.07 -5.11
C LYS A 46 -1.81 -5.49 -3.79
N THR A 47 -2.24 -6.36 -2.88
CA THR A 47 -2.71 -5.95 -1.55
C THR A 47 -1.59 -5.27 -0.76
N THR A 48 -0.36 -5.79 -0.88
CA THR A 48 0.84 -5.20 -0.28
C THR A 48 1.07 -3.77 -0.75
N THR A 49 0.98 -3.53 -2.06
CA THR A 49 1.12 -2.20 -2.65
C THR A 49 0.07 -1.24 -2.11
N ALA A 50 -1.21 -1.66 -2.11
CA ALA A 50 -2.30 -0.84 -1.57
C ALA A 50 -2.11 -0.54 -0.07
N GLN A 51 -1.67 -1.52 0.72
CA GLN A 51 -1.37 -1.36 2.14
C GLN A 51 -0.18 -0.42 2.38
N ALA A 52 0.88 -0.50 1.58
CA ALA A 52 2.02 0.41 1.66
C ALA A 52 1.60 1.87 1.45
N ILE A 53 0.75 2.14 0.44
CA ILE A 53 0.28 3.49 0.10
C ILE A 53 -0.50 4.14 1.26
N ILE A 54 -1.36 3.38 1.93
CA ILE A 54 -2.14 3.88 3.08
C ILE A 54 -1.39 3.74 4.42
N GLY A 55 -0.15 3.20 4.40
CA GLY A 55 0.68 2.94 5.58
C GLY A 55 0.15 1.84 6.51
N LEU A 56 -0.66 0.92 6.01
CA LEU A 56 -1.24 -0.20 6.78
C LEU A 56 -0.49 -1.52 6.49
N LEU A 57 0.83 -1.44 6.34
CA LEU A 57 1.68 -2.62 6.26
C LEU A 57 1.58 -3.43 7.57
N ALA A 58 1.70 -4.75 7.46
CA ALA A 58 1.74 -5.62 8.63
C ALA A 58 3.07 -5.44 9.39
N ASP A 59 3.10 -5.81 10.68
CA ASP A 59 4.29 -5.67 11.52
C ASP A 59 5.51 -6.45 11.01
N ASN A 60 5.27 -7.54 10.27
CA ASN A 60 6.33 -8.31 9.63
C ASN A 60 6.69 -7.81 8.24
N ALA A 61 6.17 -6.66 7.79
CA ALA A 61 6.47 -6.05 6.52
C ALA A 61 7.26 -4.75 6.71
N ARG A 62 8.08 -4.40 5.71
CA ARG A 62 8.78 -3.12 5.70
C ARG A 62 8.91 -2.58 4.28
N ARG A 63 8.98 -1.25 4.17
CA ARG A 63 9.43 -0.58 2.95
C ARG A 63 10.96 -0.57 2.94
N ASP A 64 11.57 -1.23 1.96
CA ASP A 64 13.02 -1.23 1.78
C ASP A 64 13.48 0.02 1.02
N ALA A 65 12.68 0.49 0.06
CA ALA A 65 12.98 1.64 -0.77
C ALA A 65 11.72 2.26 -1.38
N GLY A 66 11.92 3.39 -2.04
CA GLY A 66 10.88 4.09 -2.80
C GLY A 66 10.08 5.10 -1.99
N ARG A 67 9.35 5.94 -2.69
CA ARG A 67 8.65 7.10 -2.14
C ARG A 67 7.18 7.07 -2.51
N ILE A 68 6.34 7.55 -1.60
CA ILE A 68 4.89 7.68 -1.83
C ILE A 68 4.53 9.14 -1.60
N VAL A 69 4.00 9.77 -2.63
CA VAL A 69 3.64 11.19 -2.66
C VAL A 69 2.14 11.31 -2.85
N LEU A 70 1.47 11.99 -1.93
CA LEU A 70 0.03 12.27 -1.99
C LEU A 70 -0.19 13.78 -2.00
N ASN A 71 -0.89 14.29 -3.03
CA ASN A 71 -1.17 15.72 -3.21
C ASN A 71 0.10 16.61 -3.11
N GLY A 72 1.24 16.10 -3.59
CA GLY A 72 2.53 16.80 -3.53
C GLY A 72 3.32 16.62 -2.23
N GLU A 73 2.76 15.97 -1.21
CA GLU A 73 3.46 15.70 0.05
C GLU A 73 4.00 14.27 0.12
N VAL A 74 5.23 14.11 0.60
CA VAL A 74 5.83 12.78 0.84
C VAL A 74 5.22 12.18 2.09
N ILE A 75 4.45 11.10 1.94
CA ILE A 75 3.80 10.44 3.07
C ILE A 75 4.54 9.18 3.53
N SER A 76 5.47 8.65 2.72
CA SER A 76 6.21 7.41 3.01
C SER A 76 7.15 7.48 4.22
N ASP A 77 7.47 8.68 4.70
CA ASP A 77 8.36 8.94 5.84
C ASP A 77 7.59 9.47 7.06
N TRP A 78 6.26 9.48 6.99
CA TRP A 78 5.43 9.95 8.09
C TRP A 78 5.28 8.89 9.16
N SER A 79 5.19 9.35 10.42
CA SER A 79 4.80 8.48 11.52
C SER A 79 3.35 8.01 11.37
N ASP A 80 3.05 6.84 11.95
CA ASP A 80 1.68 6.31 11.96
C ASP A 80 0.65 7.28 12.54
N LYS A 81 1.03 8.02 13.59
CA LYS A 81 0.19 9.08 14.17
C LYS A 81 -0.18 10.15 13.16
N ARG A 82 0.74 10.50 12.25
CA ARG A 82 0.47 11.48 11.19
C ARG A 82 -0.35 10.84 10.06
N LEU A 83 -0.04 9.61 9.65
CA LEU A 83 -0.81 8.89 8.62
C LEU A 83 -2.27 8.65 9.04
N ASN A 84 -2.52 8.42 10.33
CA ASN A 84 -3.88 8.29 10.87
C ASN A 84 -4.76 9.52 10.62
N ARG A 85 -4.19 10.72 10.45
CA ARG A 85 -4.95 11.93 10.11
C ARG A 85 -5.40 11.98 8.65
N LEU A 86 -4.73 11.23 7.75
CA LEU A 86 -5.11 11.12 6.34
C LEU A 86 -6.15 10.03 6.11
N ARG A 87 -6.07 8.94 6.88
CA ARG A 87 -6.97 7.79 6.75
C ARG A 87 -8.41 8.21 7.03
N GLY A 88 -9.31 7.89 6.10
CA GLY A 88 -10.74 8.25 6.21
C GLY A 88 -11.08 9.67 5.75
N VAL A 89 -10.09 10.56 5.57
CA VAL A 89 -10.30 11.94 5.11
C VAL A 89 -9.81 12.12 3.67
N SER A 90 -8.56 11.74 3.40
CA SER A 90 -7.93 11.91 2.08
C SER A 90 -7.69 10.59 1.35
N ILE A 91 -7.51 9.48 2.09
CA ILE A 91 -7.39 8.13 1.54
C ILE A 91 -8.22 7.18 2.39
N SER A 92 -9.01 6.35 1.72
CA SER A 92 -9.82 5.30 2.36
C SER A 92 -9.57 3.96 1.70
N LEU A 93 -9.59 2.89 2.50
CA LEU A 93 -9.44 1.51 2.04
C LEU A 93 -10.72 0.75 2.29
N VAL A 94 -11.36 0.26 1.23
CA VAL A 94 -12.47 -0.69 1.32
C VAL A 94 -11.90 -2.10 1.18
N ARG A 95 -11.91 -2.87 2.26
CA ARG A 95 -11.41 -4.24 2.28
C ARG A 95 -12.49 -5.23 1.88
N ARG A 96 -12.09 -6.33 1.24
CA ARG A 96 -12.98 -7.48 1.05
C ARG A 96 -13.35 -8.06 2.42
N ILE A 97 -14.64 -8.16 2.69
CA ILE A 97 -15.16 -8.77 3.92
C ILE A 97 -15.11 -10.31 3.74
N PRO A 98 -14.59 -11.08 4.72
CA PRO A 98 -14.66 -12.53 4.66
C PRO A 98 -16.11 -13.00 4.71
N VAL A 99 -16.47 -13.99 3.89
CA VAL A 99 -17.79 -14.61 3.95
C VAL A 99 -17.91 -15.36 5.28
N ILE A 100 -18.75 -14.88 6.18
CA ILE A 100 -19.08 -15.60 7.41
C ILE A 100 -19.94 -16.79 7.01
N ARG A 101 -19.38 -17.99 7.01
CA ARG A 101 -20.17 -19.22 6.90
C ARG A 101 -20.79 -19.49 8.26
N SER A 102 -22.10 -19.27 8.37
CA SER A 102 -22.91 -19.79 9.47
C SER A 102 -22.98 -21.31 9.31
N THR A 103 -22.14 -22.04 10.02
CA THR A 103 -22.38 -23.46 10.29
C THR A 103 -23.62 -23.52 11.18
N ARG A 104 -24.74 -24.02 10.62
CA ARG A 104 -25.77 -24.64 11.45
C ARG A 104 -25.31 -26.05 11.80
#